data_AF-A0A9D5WF39-F1
#
_entry.id   AF-A0A9D5WF39-F1
#
_cell.length_a   1.000
_cell.length_b   1.000
_cell.length_c   1.000
_cell.angle_alpha   90.00
_cell.angle_beta   90.00
_cell.angle_gamma   90.00
#
_symmetry.space_group_name_H-M   'P 1'
#
loop_
_entity.id
_entity.type
_entity.pdbx_description
1 polymer ?
#
loop_
_entity_poly.entity_id
_entity_poly.type
_entity_poly.pdbx_seq_one_letter_code
_entity_poly.pdbx_strand_id
1 'polypeptide(L)'
;MLDAGLDKAVTAIILYEIKSKNLAPTEIIAAITAFNGINAVASAKTIVEAGDETVRPEISGKLALALETSSLLAHLVGSRLETTGQSQLARVARGIGNLAFAVSLPFAFKSTLSYIERARQSKHRNDK
;
A
#
# COMPACT_ATOMS: atom_id res chain seq x y z
N MET A 1 -8.48 16.36 12.83
CA MET A 1 -8.52 15.40 11.71
C MET A 1 -7.20 15.55 10.98
N LEU A 2 -6.39 14.49 10.87
CA LEU A 2 -5.30 14.51 9.88
C LEU A 2 -5.95 14.46 8.50
N ASP A 3 -5.45 15.27 7.57
CA ASP A 3 -5.99 15.33 6.22
C ASP A 3 -5.65 14.04 5.46
N ALA A 4 -6.68 13.39 4.91
CA ALA A 4 -6.51 12.15 4.14
C ALA A 4 -5.78 12.36 2.80
N GLY A 5 -5.64 13.61 2.33
CA GLY A 5 -4.70 13.98 1.27
C GLY A 5 -3.25 13.95 1.75
N LEU A 6 -2.98 14.56 2.91
CA LEU A 6 -1.67 14.59 3.56
C LEU A 6 -1.13 13.18 3.86
N ASP A 7 -1.95 12.26 4.38
CA ASP A 7 -1.56 10.85 4.65
C ASP A 7 -1.07 10.14 3.38
N LYS A 8 -1.69 10.40 2.22
CA LYS A 8 -1.28 9.81 0.93
C LYS A 8 0.04 10.41 0.44
N ALA A 9 0.25 11.72 0.60
CA ALA A 9 1.50 12.37 0.25
C ALA A 9 2.67 11.86 1.13
N VAL A 10 2.46 11.73 2.44
CA VAL A 10 3.45 11.15 3.38
C VAL A 10 3.78 9.71 3.01
N THR A 11 2.77 8.89 2.68
CA THR A 11 3.00 7.50 2.22
C THR A 11 3.86 7.44 0.96
N ALA A 12 3.60 8.33 -0.02
CA ALA A 12 4.40 8.41 -1.24
C ALA A 12 5.86 8.86 -0.98
N ILE A 13 6.06 9.81 -0.05
CA ILE A 13 7.39 10.26 0.38
C ILE A 13 8.16 9.10 1.04
N ILE A 14 7.53 8.34 1.93
CA ILE A 14 8.14 7.18 2.59
C ILE A 14 8.55 6.12 1.56
N LEU A 15 7.68 5.79 0.60
CA LEU A 15 8.00 4.84 -0.49
C LEU A 15 9.16 5.33 -1.36
N TYR A 16 9.21 6.62 -1.67
CA TYR A 16 10.33 7.24 -2.40
C TYR A 16 11.65 7.19 -1.62
N GLU A 17 11.62 7.46 -0.31
CA GLU A 17 12.81 7.42 0.53
C GLU A 17 13.34 5.98 0.71
N ILE A 18 12.45 5.00 0.93
CA ILE A 18 12.81 3.58 0.99
C ILE A 18 13.44 3.12 -0.33
N LYS A 19 12.87 3.54 -1.47
CA LYS A 19 13.41 3.21 -2.82
C LYS A 19 14.78 3.84 -3.05
N SER A 20 14.91 5.15 -2.83
CA SER A 20 16.16 5.89 -3.11
C SER A 20 17.34 5.41 -2.25
N LYS A 21 17.08 4.92 -1.04
CA LYS A 21 18.08 4.34 -0.13
C LYS A 21 18.19 2.81 -0.23
N ASN A 22 17.47 2.19 -1.17
CA ASN A 22 17.43 0.74 -1.43
C ASN A 22 17.17 -0.12 -0.17
N LEU A 23 16.27 0.35 0.70
CA LEU A 23 16.07 -0.19 2.06
C LEU A 23 15.13 -1.41 2.08
N ALA A 24 14.37 -1.63 1.01
CA ALA A 24 13.53 -2.80 0.76
C ALA A 24 13.62 -3.21 -0.74
N PRO A 25 13.30 -4.47 -1.09
CA PRO A 25 13.31 -4.94 -2.48
C PRO A 25 12.47 -4.06 -3.41
N THR A 26 13.00 -3.76 -4.60
CA THR A 26 12.35 -2.83 -5.55
C THR A 26 10.99 -3.37 -6.02
N GLU A 27 10.86 -4.68 -6.12
CA GLU A 27 9.65 -5.42 -6.52
C GLU A 27 8.53 -5.22 -5.50
N ILE A 28 8.85 -5.28 -4.20
CA ILE A 28 7.92 -5.06 -3.09
C ILE A 28 7.42 -3.61 -3.11
N ILE A 29 8.33 -2.64 -3.23
CA ILE A 29 7.98 -1.21 -3.31
C ILE A 29 7.11 -0.93 -4.54
N ALA A 30 7.44 -1.51 -5.69
CA ALA A 30 6.69 -1.34 -6.94
C ALA A 30 5.26 -1.90 -6.83
N ALA A 31 5.09 -3.09 -6.26
CA ALA A 31 3.78 -3.71 -6.05
C ALA A 31 2.90 -2.90 -5.08
N ILE A 32 3.46 -2.50 -3.93
CA ILE A 32 2.76 -1.65 -2.94
C ILE A 32 2.32 -0.32 -3.58
N THR A 33 3.20 0.30 -4.36
CA THR A 33 2.92 1.55 -5.08
C THR A 33 1.82 1.36 -6.12
N ALA A 34 1.81 0.23 -6.85
CA ALA A 34 0.80 -0.07 -7.86
C ALA A 34 -0.60 -0.28 -7.23
N PHE A 35 -0.74 -1.14 -6.21
CA PHE A 35 -2.03 -1.39 -5.57
C PHE A 35 -2.61 -0.12 -4.92
N ASN A 36 -1.80 0.59 -4.12
CA ASN A 36 -2.27 1.81 -3.45
C ASN A 36 -2.54 2.94 -4.46
N GLY A 37 -1.76 3.05 -5.54
CA GLY A 37 -2.00 3.99 -6.64
C GLY A 37 -3.33 3.75 -7.36
N ILE A 38 -3.63 2.50 -7.72
CA ILE A 38 -4.92 2.15 -8.36
C ILE A 38 -6.09 2.45 -7.41
N ASN A 39 -5.97 2.06 -6.13
CA ASN A 39 -6.98 2.36 -5.11
C ASN A 39 -7.24 3.86 -4.97
N ALA A 40 -6.18 4.68 -4.98
CA ALA A 40 -6.28 6.13 -4.88
C ALA A 40 -6.98 6.76 -6.10
N VAL A 41 -6.61 6.36 -7.31
CA VAL A 41 -7.23 6.86 -8.57
C VAL A 41 -8.70 6.45 -8.66
N ALA A 42 -9.02 5.19 -8.36
CA ALA A 42 -10.40 4.69 -8.38
C ALA A 42 -11.27 5.35 -7.30
N SER A 43 -10.71 5.63 -6.11
CA SER A 43 -11.39 6.43 -5.07
C SER A 43 -11.69 7.85 -5.56
N ALA A 44 -10.70 8.53 -6.17
CA ALA A 44 -10.88 9.89 -6.68
C ALA A 44 -11.97 9.96 -7.76
N LYS A 45 -11.99 9.00 -8.71
CA LYS A 45 -13.08 8.88 -9.68
C LYS A 45 -14.44 8.70 -9.00
N THR A 46 -14.52 7.81 -8.01
CA THR A 46 -15.77 7.52 -7.28
C THR A 46 -16.33 8.78 -6.61
N ILE A 47 -15.48 9.59 -5.96
CA ILE A 47 -15.86 10.85 -5.32
C ILE A 47 -16.35 11.87 -6.36
N VAL A 48 -15.59 12.07 -7.44
CA VAL A 48 -15.92 13.05 -8.50
C VAL A 48 -17.20 12.67 -9.25
N GLU A 49 -17.44 11.39 -9.51
CA GLU A 49 -18.62 10.93 -10.25
C GLU A 49 -19.86 10.80 -9.35
N ALA A 50 -19.76 10.16 -8.17
CA ALA A 50 -20.94 9.89 -7.34
C ALA A 50 -21.28 11.01 -6.33
N GLY A 51 -20.41 12.00 -6.11
CA GLY A 51 -20.55 12.98 -5.03
C GLY A 51 -20.43 12.37 -3.62
N ASP A 52 -20.04 11.10 -3.52
CA ASP A 52 -19.88 10.39 -2.26
C ASP A 52 -18.49 10.64 -1.68
N GLU A 53 -18.39 11.66 -0.81
CA GLU A 53 -17.16 11.95 -0.04
C GLU A 53 -16.80 10.83 0.96
N THR A 54 -17.72 9.89 1.22
CA THR A 54 -17.61 8.88 2.28
C THR A 54 -17.16 7.50 1.79
N VAL A 55 -16.36 7.43 0.72
CA VAL A 55 -15.76 6.18 0.19
C VAL A 55 -14.97 5.43 1.27
N ARG A 56 -15.67 4.55 2.00
CA ARG A 56 -15.17 3.95 3.22
C ARG A 56 -14.06 2.93 2.90
N PRO A 57 -12.89 2.99 3.59
CA PRO A 57 -11.80 2.07 3.31
C PRO A 57 -12.18 0.64 3.59
N GLU A 58 -11.81 -0.25 2.68
CA GLU A 58 -12.09 -1.68 2.80
C GLU A 58 -11.40 -2.32 4.00
N ILE A 59 -12.03 -3.37 4.56
CA ILE A 59 -11.38 -4.18 5.60
C ILE A 59 -10.16 -4.88 4.99
N SER A 60 -10.28 -5.40 3.76
CA SER A 60 -9.13 -5.95 3.02
C SER A 60 -8.07 -4.90 2.74
N GLY A 61 -8.45 -3.67 2.36
CA GLY A 61 -7.51 -2.57 2.13
C GLY A 61 -6.73 -2.18 3.40
N LYS A 62 -7.38 -2.15 4.56
CA LYS A 62 -6.72 -1.91 5.85
C LYS A 62 -5.76 -3.03 6.25
N LEU A 63 -6.14 -4.29 6.04
CA LEU A 63 -5.29 -5.44 6.31
C LEU A 63 -4.06 -5.47 5.38
N ALA A 64 -4.27 -5.19 4.09
CA ALA A 64 -3.19 -5.05 3.12
C ALA A 64 -2.19 -3.97 3.56
N LEU A 65 -2.66 -2.74 3.81
CA LEU A 65 -1.82 -1.61 4.22
C LEU A 65 -1.00 -1.92 5.49
N ALA A 66 -1.59 -2.58 6.48
CA ALA A 66 -0.89 -2.96 7.72
C ALA A 66 0.23 -3.97 7.45
N LEU A 67 -0.02 -4.98 6.62
CA LEU A 67 0.96 -6.00 6.24
C LEU A 67 2.06 -5.45 5.33
N GLU A 68 1.72 -4.57 4.39
CA GLU A 68 2.66 -3.83 3.54
C GLU A 68 3.58 -2.94 4.38
N THR A 69 3.02 -2.18 5.32
CA THR A 69 3.79 -1.36 6.28
C THR A 69 4.71 -2.22 7.14
N SER A 70 4.22 -3.36 7.65
CA SER A 70 5.01 -4.31 8.43
C SER A 70 6.15 -4.90 7.60
N SER A 71 5.91 -5.19 6.32
CA SER A 71 6.94 -5.66 5.38
C SER A 71 8.06 -4.63 5.21
N LEU A 72 7.70 -3.38 4.90
CA LEU A 72 8.64 -2.28 4.71
C LEU A 72 9.48 -2.03 5.97
N LEU A 73 8.86 -2.04 7.16
CA LEU A 73 9.56 -1.91 8.44
C LEU A 73 10.50 -3.09 8.71
N ALA A 74 10.09 -4.33 8.42
CA ALA A 74 10.93 -5.51 8.60
C ALA A 74 12.13 -5.52 7.64
N HIS A 75 11.96 -5.09 6.39
CA HIS A 75 13.06 -4.88 5.46
C HIS A 75 14.00 -3.76 5.89
N LEU A 76 13.46 -2.63 6.37
CA LEU A 76 14.26 -1.53 6.93
C LEU A 76 15.11 -1.99 8.12
N VAL A 77 14.51 -2.71 9.08
CA VAL A 77 15.22 -3.32 10.21
C VAL A 77 16.29 -4.29 9.72
N GLY A 78 15.98 -5.17 8.76
CA GLY A 78 16.96 -6.08 8.16
C GLY A 78 18.16 -5.36 7.55
N SER A 79 17.91 -4.29 6.81
CA SER A 79 18.95 -3.45 6.21
C SER A 79 19.80 -2.71 7.25
N ARG A 80 19.23 -2.31 8.40
CA ARG A 80 20.00 -1.76 9.53
C ARG A 80 20.84 -2.82 10.24
N LEU A 81 20.30 -4.01 10.48
CA LEU A 81 21.01 -5.13 11.11
C LEU A 81 22.21 -5.60 10.27
N GLU A 82 22.12 -5.51 8.95
CA GLU A 82 23.25 -5.82 8.07
C GLU A 82 24.38 -4.79 8.22
N THR A 83 24.06 -3.49 8.35
CA THR A 83 25.07 -2.45 8.63
C THR A 83 25.74 -2.55 10.00
N THR A 84 25.17 -3.31 10.95
CA THR A 84 25.79 -3.61 12.26
C THR A 84 26.45 -4.99 12.32
N GLY A 85 26.59 -5.68 11.18
CA GLY A 85 27.21 -7.01 11.08
C GLY A 85 26.31 -8.18 11.53
N GLN A 86 25.06 -7.93 11.92
CA GLN A 86 24.12 -8.92 12.46
C GLN A 86 23.38 -9.67 11.35
N SER A 87 24.14 -10.27 10.42
CA SER A 87 23.65 -10.87 9.17
C SER A 87 22.57 -11.95 9.34
N GLN A 88 22.63 -12.75 10.41
CA GLN A 88 21.59 -13.74 10.72
C GLN A 88 20.25 -13.07 11.08
N LEU A 89 20.27 -12.05 11.96
CA LEU A 89 19.08 -11.30 12.35
C LEU A 89 18.54 -10.49 11.17
N ALA A 90 19.42 -9.93 10.33
CA ALA A 90 19.05 -9.26 9.08
C ALA A 90 18.26 -10.20 8.14
N ARG A 91 18.70 -11.46 8.01
CA ARG A 91 18.00 -12.49 7.21
C ARG A 91 16.64 -12.86 7.80
N VAL A 92 16.53 -13.01 9.12
CA VAL A 92 15.24 -13.27 9.81
C VAL A 92 14.26 -12.12 9.58
N ALA A 93 14.70 -10.87 9.78
CA ALA A 93 13.86 -9.69 9.54
C ALA A 93 13.37 -9.59 8.09
N ARG A 94 14.24 -9.84 7.10
CA ARG A 94 13.85 -9.91 5.68
C ARG A 94 12.91 -11.08 5.37
N GLY A 95 13.06 -12.23 6.03
CA GLY A 95 12.13 -13.35 5.92
C GLY A 95 10.72 -13.01 6.41
N ILE A 96 10.62 -12.32 7.56
CA ILE A 96 9.35 -11.77 8.07
C ILE A 96 8.78 -10.74 7.10
N GLY A 97 9.61 -9.86 6.54
CA GLY A 97 9.20 -8.86 5.55
C GLY A 97 8.61 -9.46 4.28
N ASN A 98 9.28 -10.47 3.72
CA ASN A 98 8.79 -11.22 2.56
C ASN A 98 7.46 -11.93 2.85
N LEU A 99 7.34 -12.56 4.03
CA LEU A 99 6.12 -13.26 4.44
C LEU A 99 4.93 -12.30 4.62
N ALA A 100 5.14 -11.16 5.29
CA ALA A 100 4.12 -10.14 5.48
C ALA A 100 3.61 -9.59 4.13
N PHE A 101 4.53 -9.33 3.19
CA PHE A 101 4.17 -8.91 1.83
C PHE A 101 3.41 -10.01 1.06
N ALA A 102 3.88 -11.26 1.08
CA ALA A 102 3.19 -12.36 0.41
C ALA A 102 1.74 -12.55 0.92
N VAL A 103 1.52 -12.36 2.22
CA VAL A 103 0.19 -12.41 2.84
C VAL A 103 -0.64 -11.15 2.52
N SER A 104 -0.03 -9.99 2.25
CA SER A 104 -0.79 -8.77 1.87
C SER A 104 -1.42 -8.87 0.48
N LEU A 105 -0.74 -9.52 -0.48
CA LEU A 105 -1.16 -9.62 -1.89
C LEU A 105 -2.64 -9.99 -2.11
N PRO A 106 -3.21 -11.08 -1.52
CA PRO A 106 -4.63 -11.41 -1.72
C PRO A 106 -5.58 -10.33 -1.17
N PHE A 107 -5.22 -9.65 -0.08
CA PHE A 107 -6.01 -8.56 0.47
C PHE A 107 -5.91 -7.28 -0.40
N ALA A 108 -4.71 -6.94 -0.87
CA ALA A 108 -4.46 -5.81 -1.76
C ALA A 108 -5.22 -5.96 -3.09
N PHE A 109 -5.15 -7.16 -3.68
CA PHE A 109 -5.89 -7.51 -4.90
C PHE A 109 -7.40 -7.42 -4.70
N LYS A 110 -7.95 -8.03 -3.63
CA LYS A 110 -9.39 -7.94 -3.30
C LYS A 110 -9.85 -6.50 -3.10
N SER A 111 -9.06 -5.69 -2.39
CA SER A 111 -9.33 -4.25 -2.21
C SER A 111 -9.39 -3.53 -3.56
N THR A 112 -8.41 -3.80 -4.43
CA THR A 112 -8.28 -3.16 -5.75
C THR A 112 -9.44 -3.48 -6.68
N LEU A 113 -9.90 -4.74 -6.72
CA LEU A 113 -11.11 -5.10 -7.47
C LEU A 113 -12.33 -4.32 -6.98
N SER A 114 -12.56 -4.24 -5.66
CA SER A 114 -13.70 -3.53 -5.09
C SER A 114 -13.69 -2.03 -5.42
N TYR A 115 -12.52 -1.37 -5.38
CA TYR A 115 -12.40 0.03 -5.79
C TYR A 115 -12.68 0.25 -7.28
N ILE A 116 -12.21 -0.65 -8.16
CA ILE A 116 -12.50 -0.60 -9.60
C ILE A 116 -13.99 -0.80 -9.88
N GLU A 117 -14.64 -1.74 -9.19
CA GLU A 117 -16.08 -2.00 -9.32
C GLU A 117 -16.92 -0.79 -8.90
N ARG A 118 -16.60 -0.15 -7.77
CA ARG A 118 -17.25 1.10 -7.33
C ARG A 118 -17.12 2.20 -8.39
N ALA A 119 -15.90 2.46 -8.86
CA ALA A 119 -15.65 3.48 -9.88
C ALA A 119 -16.37 3.22 -11.21
N ARG A 120 -16.66 1.94 -11.56
CA ARG A 120 -17.49 1.58 -12.73
C ARG A 120 -18.98 1.81 -12.47
N GLN A 121 -19.47 1.44 -11.28
CA GLN A 121 -20.87 1.63 -10.89
C GLN A 121 -21.24 3.12 -10.79
N SER A 122 -20.38 3.95 -10.20
CA SER A 122 -20.57 5.41 -10.12
C SER A 122 -20.72 6.03 -11.50
N LYS A 123 -19.87 5.64 -12.46
CA LYS A 123 -20.00 6.11 -13.85
C LYS A 123 -21.35 5.70 -14.47
N HIS A 124 -21.72 4.41 -14.39
CA HIS A 124 -22.98 3.96 -15.00
C HIS A 124 -24.21 4.68 -14.43
N ARG A 125 -24.18 5.08 -13.15
CA ARG A 125 -25.27 5.84 -12.53
C ARG A 125 -25.46 7.25 -13.12
N ASN A 126 -24.40 7.90 -13.61
CA ASN A 126 -24.46 9.23 -14.21
C ASN A 126 -24.74 9.22 -15.72
N ASP A 127 -24.48 8.09 -16.40
CA ASP A 127 -24.78 7.90 -17.82
C ASP A 127 -26.28 7.54 -18.07
N LYS A 128 -27.16 7.73 -17.08
CA LYS A 128 -28.61 7.40 -17.10
C LYS A 128 -29.47 8.59 -16.67
#